data_AF-A0A933XD50-F1
#
_entry.id   AF-A0A933XD50-F1
#
_cell.length_a   1.000
_cell.length_b   1.000
_cell.length_c   1.000
_cell.angle_alpha   90.00
_cell.angle_beta   90.00
_cell.angle_gamma   90.00
#
_symmetry.space_group_name_H-M   'P 1'
#
loop_
_entity.id
_entity.type
_entity.pdbx_description
1 polymer ?
#
loop_
_entity_poly.entity_id
_entity_poly.type
_entity_poly.pdbx_seq_one_letter_code
_entity_poly.pdbx_strand_id
1 'polypeptide(L)'
;MIKKIIYFVIPVSVIFSFLFYACSSDVYDEDDIVVVRDTITITTDTTIKEQREMEKVRLMLVIQLAAFSSRDHAETFAATAKDKLSREVDIRKAGGVFVVTVGSYSDAKSAEEYLYVVKTKGFDKAFIKNIKFN
;
A
#
# COMPACT_ATOMS: atom_id res chain seq x y z
N MET A 1 37.49 26.17 -42.51
CA MET A 1 36.65 26.99 -41.59
C MET A 1 36.29 26.10 -40.40
N ILE A 2 37.06 26.03 -39.31
CA ILE A 2 37.17 26.96 -38.17
C ILE A 2 35.79 27.45 -37.67
N LYS A 3 35.27 26.85 -36.59
CA LYS A 3 35.30 27.40 -35.22
C LYS A 3 34.71 26.38 -34.21
N LYS A 4 35.54 26.03 -33.21
CA LYS A 4 35.15 25.56 -31.86
C LYS A 4 34.25 26.60 -31.19
N ILE A 5 33.69 26.25 -30.01
CA ILE A 5 33.20 27.10 -28.86
C ILE A 5 31.73 26.77 -28.57
N ILE A 6 31.25 26.38 -27.37
CA ILE A 6 31.79 26.36 -26.01
C ILE A 6 30.96 25.37 -25.16
N TYR A 7 31.63 24.65 -24.26
CA TYR A 7 31.01 24.01 -23.09
C TYR A 7 30.49 25.10 -22.14
N PHE A 8 29.21 25.13 -21.80
CA PHE A 8 28.75 25.89 -20.62
C PHE A 8 28.47 24.93 -19.46
N VAL A 9 29.55 24.73 -18.72
CA VAL A 9 29.62 24.19 -17.37
C VAL A 9 28.84 25.14 -16.45
N ILE A 10 27.73 24.68 -15.88
CA ILE A 10 27.16 25.27 -14.65
C ILE A 10 27.00 24.17 -13.61
N PRO A 11 27.97 24.00 -12.69
CA PRO A 11 27.77 23.34 -11.42
C PRO A 11 28.01 24.39 -10.33
N VAL A 12 27.01 25.19 -10.00
CA VAL A 12 27.10 26.10 -8.84
C VAL A 12 25.73 26.21 -8.18
N SER A 13 25.66 25.68 -6.95
CA SER A 13 24.73 25.97 -5.84
C SER A 13 24.26 24.65 -5.19
N VAL A 14 25.16 23.82 -4.65
CA VAL A 14 25.55 23.88 -3.23
C VAL A 14 25.17 25.19 -2.55
N ILE A 15 24.08 25.19 -1.78
CA ILE A 15 23.81 25.93 -0.53
C ILE A 15 22.38 25.55 -0.13
N PHE A 16 22.21 24.58 0.77
CA PHE A 16 21.21 24.61 1.86
C PHE A 16 21.40 23.39 2.78
N SER A 17 22.63 23.20 3.24
CA SER A 17 22.87 22.61 4.56
C SER A 17 23.15 23.77 5.50
N PHE A 18 22.72 23.66 6.77
CA PHE A 18 22.82 24.62 7.88
C PHE A 18 21.62 25.52 8.16
N LEU A 19 20.60 24.92 8.79
CA LEU A 19 20.02 25.45 10.03
C LEU A 19 20.05 24.27 11.02
N PHE A 20 21.02 24.18 11.95
CA PHE A 20 20.97 24.81 13.29
C PHE A 20 19.61 24.53 13.95
N TYR A 21 19.51 23.88 15.11
CA TYR A 21 20.20 24.21 16.34
C TYR A 21 19.97 23.08 17.36
N ALA A 22 21.02 22.70 18.06
CA ALA A 22 20.94 21.91 19.28
C ALA A 22 20.19 22.70 20.35
N CYS A 23 19.36 22.04 21.15
CA CYS A 23 19.11 22.47 22.52
C CYS A 23 19.27 21.28 23.45
N SER A 24 20.39 21.32 24.17
CA SER A 24 20.62 20.68 25.47
C SER A 24 19.68 21.26 26.53
N SER A 25 19.59 20.58 27.68
CA SER A 25 18.91 20.93 28.96
C SER A 25 17.74 19.97 29.24
N ASP A 26 17.61 19.29 30.37
CA ASP A 26 18.39 19.30 31.60
C ASP A 26 18.19 18.00 32.37
N VAL A 27 19.21 17.66 33.14
CA VAL A 27 19.16 16.73 34.27
C VAL A 27 18.17 17.31 35.28
N TYR A 28 17.10 16.57 35.60
CA TYR A 28 16.30 16.86 36.77
C TYR A 28 16.66 15.87 37.87
N ASP A 29 17.19 16.48 38.92
CA ASP A 29 17.44 15.95 40.25
C ASP A 29 16.14 15.43 40.88
N GLU A 30 16.32 14.48 41.79
CA GLU A 30 15.27 13.85 42.57
C GLU A 30 14.56 14.87 43.46
N ASP A 31 13.26 15.08 43.21
CA ASP A 31 12.33 15.51 44.22
C ASP A 31 11.25 14.43 44.35
N ASP A 32 11.29 13.73 45.48
CA ASP A 32 10.27 12.80 45.95
C ASP A 32 8.90 13.48 45.98
N ILE A 33 8.13 13.31 44.91
CA ILE A 33 6.70 13.61 44.92
C ILE A 33 6.02 12.49 45.70
N VAL A 34 5.70 12.75 46.97
CA VAL A 34 4.73 11.97 47.72
C VAL A 34 3.36 12.22 47.08
N VAL A 35 3.03 11.42 46.07
CA VAL A 35 1.67 11.37 45.53
C VAL A 35 0.83 10.63 46.55
N VAL A 36 0.00 11.39 47.28
CA VAL A 36 -1.09 10.84 48.07
C VAL A 36 -1.98 10.05 47.12
N ARG A 37 -1.93 8.73 47.23
CA ARG A 37 -2.83 7.83 46.50
C ARG A 37 -4.22 7.96 47.11
N ASP A 38 -5.06 8.76 46.47
CA ASP A 38 -6.49 8.51 46.55
C ASP A 38 -6.74 7.16 45.89
N THR A 39 -6.93 6.16 46.75
CA THR A 39 -7.25 4.81 46.34
C THR A 39 -8.68 4.84 45.84
N ILE A 40 -8.84 5.08 44.54
CA ILE A 40 -10.10 4.78 43.86
C ILE A 40 -10.22 3.25 43.90
N THR A 41 -11.06 2.74 44.80
CA THR A 41 -11.51 1.36 44.74
C THR A 41 -12.34 1.21 43.46
N ILE A 42 -11.65 0.87 42.37
CA ILE A 42 -12.31 0.41 41.15
C ILE A 42 -12.86 -0.97 41.50
N THR A 43 -14.13 -1.03 41.88
CA THR A 43 -14.89 -2.27 41.89
C THR A 43 -14.93 -2.74 40.44
N THR A 44 -14.01 -3.63 40.10
CA THR A 44 -13.95 -4.30 38.80
C THR A 44 -15.16 -5.20 38.69
N ASP A 45 -16.28 -4.63 38.24
CA ASP A 45 -17.39 -5.40 37.70
C ASP A 45 -16.87 -6.15 36.47
N THR A 46 -16.51 -7.39 36.74
CA THR A 46 -15.90 -8.37 35.86
C THR A 46 -16.98 -9.05 35.02
N THR A 47 -17.80 -8.27 34.32
CA THR A 47 -18.93 -8.81 33.53
C THR A 47 -19.07 -8.20 32.14
N ILE A 48 -18.05 -7.50 31.65
CA ILE A 48 -17.94 -7.17 30.23
C ILE A 48 -16.65 -7.79 29.68
N LYS A 49 -16.58 -9.13 29.74
CA LYS A 49 -15.81 -9.90 28.76
C LYS A 49 -16.57 -9.83 27.43
N GLU A 50 -16.60 -8.65 26.82
CA GLU A 50 -16.99 -8.50 25.44
C GLU A 50 -15.85 -9.14 24.63
N GLN A 51 -15.98 -10.45 24.41
CA GLN A 51 -15.23 -11.16 23.39
C GLN A 51 -15.57 -10.50 22.06
N ARG A 52 -14.85 -9.43 21.73
CA ARG A 52 -14.69 -9.03 20.34
C ARG A 52 -13.88 -10.16 19.73
N GLU A 53 -14.58 -11.17 19.20
CA GLU A 53 -14.04 -11.95 18.10
C GLU A 53 -13.58 -10.91 17.08
N MET A 54 -12.29 -10.60 17.08
CA MET A 54 -11.66 -9.90 15.98
C MET A 54 -11.77 -10.86 14.81
N GLU A 55 -12.87 -10.74 14.07
CA GLU A 55 -13.08 -11.44 12.82
C GLU A 55 -11.84 -11.18 11.98
N LYS A 56 -11.00 -12.21 11.86
CA LYS A 56 -9.70 -12.10 11.22
C LYS A 56 -9.95 -12.01 9.73
N VAL A 57 -10.23 -10.79 9.25
CA VAL A 57 -10.47 -10.51 7.84
C VAL A 57 -9.24 -10.96 7.07
N ARG A 58 -9.37 -12.06 6.33
CA ARG A 58 -8.32 -12.54 5.43
C ARG A 58 -8.33 -11.63 4.20
N LEU A 59 -7.46 -10.63 4.22
CA LEU A 59 -7.19 -9.79 3.05
C LEU A 59 -6.32 -10.59 2.08
N MET A 60 -6.72 -10.62 0.80
CA MET A 60 -5.89 -11.12 -0.29
C MET A 60 -5.64 -10.01 -1.29
N LEU A 61 -4.46 -10.03 -1.89
CA LEU A 61 -4.02 -9.10 -2.92
C LEU A 61 -4.27 -9.73 -4.29
N VAL A 62 -4.88 -8.99 -5.20
CA VAL A 62 -5.06 -9.39 -6.60
C VAL A 62 -4.56 -8.29 -7.51
N ILE A 63 -4.22 -8.64 -8.75
CA ILE A 63 -3.85 -7.64 -9.75
C ILE A 63 -5.06 -7.33 -10.62
N GLN A 64 -5.56 -6.09 -10.54
CA GLN A 64 -6.63 -5.63 -11.40
C GLN A 64 -6.07 -5.15 -12.74
N LEU A 65 -6.58 -5.73 -13.83
CA LEU A 65 -6.14 -5.43 -15.20
C LEU A 65 -7.00 -4.36 -15.85
N ALA A 66 -8.32 -4.46 -15.69
CA ALA A 66 -9.30 -3.56 -16.29
C ALA A 66 -10.67 -3.66 -15.58
N ALA A 67 -11.56 -2.72 -15.88
CA ALA A 67 -12.96 -2.77 -15.46
C ALA A 67 -13.86 -2.27 -16.61
N PHE A 68 -14.98 -2.96 -16.83
CA PHE A 68 -15.89 -2.68 -17.94
C PHE A 68 -17.34 -2.57 -17.45
N SER A 69 -18.14 -1.73 -18.10
CA SER A 69 -19.60 -1.68 -17.86
C SER A 69 -20.33 -2.87 -18.51
N SER A 70 -19.79 -3.40 -19.61
CA SER A 70 -20.34 -4.56 -20.34
C SER A 70 -19.63 -5.86 -19.95
N ARG A 71 -20.41 -6.93 -19.79
CA ARG A 71 -19.90 -8.28 -19.51
C ARG A 71 -19.11 -8.83 -20.69
N ASP A 72 -19.62 -8.69 -21.91
CA ASP A 72 -19.02 -9.25 -23.12
C ASP A 72 -17.64 -8.63 -23.39
N HIS A 73 -17.48 -7.33 -23.11
CA HIS A 73 -16.19 -6.65 -23.19
C HIS A 73 -15.20 -7.18 -22.14
N ALA A 74 -15.67 -7.43 -20.91
CA ALA A 74 -14.84 -8.02 -19.86
C ALA A 74 -14.41 -9.45 -20.21
N GLU A 75 -15.30 -10.26 -20.76
CA GLU A 75 -15.02 -11.65 -21.16
C GLU A 75 -14.01 -11.70 -22.33
N THR A 76 -14.20 -10.87 -23.35
CA THR A 76 -13.26 -10.74 -24.47
C THR A 76 -11.86 -10.30 -24.00
N PHE A 77 -11.82 -9.30 -23.11
CA PHE A 77 -10.57 -8.84 -22.53
C PHE A 77 -9.91 -9.92 -21.66
N ALA A 78 -10.70 -10.64 -20.84
CA ALA A 78 -10.18 -11.70 -19.98
C ALA A 78 -9.61 -12.87 -20.79
N ALA A 79 -10.24 -13.25 -21.91
CA ALA A 79 -9.71 -14.26 -22.81
C ALA A 79 -8.35 -13.85 -23.40
N THR A 80 -8.23 -12.59 -23.83
CA THR A 80 -6.97 -12.01 -24.33
C THR A 80 -5.91 -11.96 -23.24
N ALA A 81 -6.29 -11.60 -22.01
CA ALA A 81 -5.39 -11.55 -20.87
C ALA A 81 -4.91 -12.95 -20.46
N LYS A 82 -5.80 -13.95 -20.46
CA LYS A 82 -5.48 -15.35 -20.17
C LYS A 82 -4.44 -15.89 -21.13
N ASP A 83 -4.59 -15.59 -22.42
CA ASP A 83 -3.63 -15.99 -23.45
C ASP A 83 -2.26 -15.32 -23.23
N LYS A 84 -2.22 -13.99 -23.12
CA LYS A 84 -0.98 -13.21 -22.93
C LYS A 84 -0.21 -13.53 -21.65
N LEU A 85 -0.93 -13.78 -20.56
CA LEU A 85 -0.35 -14.04 -19.24
C LEU A 85 -0.15 -15.53 -18.98
N SER A 86 -0.73 -16.41 -19.80
CA SER A 86 -0.77 -17.86 -19.60
C SER A 86 -1.21 -18.25 -18.19
N ARG A 87 -2.18 -17.51 -17.65
CA ARG A 87 -2.73 -17.66 -16.30
C ARG A 87 -4.23 -17.48 -16.28
N GLU A 88 -4.87 -18.07 -15.28
CA GLU A 88 -6.30 -17.89 -15.04
C GLU A 88 -6.61 -16.44 -14.67
N VAL A 89 -7.69 -15.93 -15.25
CA VAL A 89 -8.16 -14.55 -15.09
C VAL A 89 -9.59 -14.62 -14.58
N ASP A 90 -9.84 -13.92 -13.50
CA ASP A 90 -11.15 -13.82 -12.85
C ASP A 90 -11.90 -12.59 -13.35
N ILE A 91 -13.23 -12.73 -13.48
CA ILE A 91 -14.14 -11.61 -13.70
C ILE A 91 -15.11 -11.55 -12.52
N ARG A 92 -15.18 -10.39 -11.87
CA ARG A 92 -16.08 -10.17 -10.71
C ARG A 92 -16.93 -8.93 -10.92
N LYS A 93 -18.23 -9.03 -10.63
CA LYS A 93 -19.12 -7.87 -10.66
C LYS A 93 -19.02 -7.11 -9.34
N ALA A 94 -18.63 -5.84 -9.39
CA ALA A 94 -18.54 -4.97 -8.22
C ALA A 94 -18.99 -3.56 -8.60
N GLY A 95 -19.96 -2.99 -7.87
CA GLY A 95 -20.42 -1.61 -8.12
C GLY A 95 -20.96 -1.37 -9.53
N GLY A 96 -21.62 -2.38 -10.13
CA GLY A 96 -22.20 -2.26 -11.48
C GLY A 96 -21.20 -2.42 -12.64
N VAL A 97 -19.90 -2.62 -12.35
CA VAL A 97 -18.88 -2.92 -13.36
C VAL A 97 -18.34 -4.34 -13.20
N PHE A 98 -17.83 -4.90 -14.30
CA PHE A 98 -17.13 -6.17 -14.38
C PHE A 98 -15.63 -5.91 -14.29
N VAL A 99 -15.05 -6.29 -13.16
CA VAL A 99 -13.62 -6.13 -12.85
C VAL A 99 -12.87 -7.38 -13.26
N VAL A 100 -11.82 -7.21 -14.05
CA VAL A 100 -10.95 -8.30 -14.51
C VAL A 100 -9.69 -8.32 -13.66
N THR A 101 -9.42 -9.44 -12.99
CA THR A 101 -8.28 -9.62 -12.08
C THR A 101 -7.48 -10.87 -12.38
N VAL A 102 -6.20 -10.89 -12.02
CA VAL A 102 -5.31 -12.05 -12.16
C VAL A 102 -4.53 -12.30 -10.87
N GLY A 103 -4.37 -13.57 -10.55
CA GLY A 103 -3.61 -14.03 -9.38
C GLY A 103 -4.28 -13.72 -8.04
N SER A 104 -3.78 -14.34 -6.99
CA SER A 104 -4.16 -14.08 -5.60
C SER A 104 -2.94 -14.29 -4.73
N TYR A 105 -2.59 -13.28 -3.93
CA TYR A 105 -1.35 -13.19 -3.19
C TYR A 105 -1.63 -12.87 -1.72
N SER A 106 -0.89 -13.52 -0.82
CA SER A 106 -0.95 -13.26 0.62
C SER A 106 -0.03 -12.12 1.07
N ASP A 107 0.96 -11.78 0.25
CA ASP A 107 1.99 -10.80 0.58
C ASP A 107 2.20 -9.80 -0.57
N ALA A 108 2.61 -8.58 -0.20
CA ALA A 108 2.80 -7.48 -1.15
C ALA A 108 3.94 -7.75 -2.13
N LYS A 109 5.02 -8.38 -1.68
CA LYS A 109 6.21 -8.63 -2.50
C LYS A 109 5.90 -9.53 -3.70
N SER A 110 5.23 -10.66 -3.47
CA SER A 110 4.82 -11.56 -4.56
C SER A 110 3.84 -10.88 -5.54
N ALA A 111 2.96 -10.03 -5.03
CA ALA A 111 2.03 -9.26 -5.86
C ALA A 111 2.77 -8.21 -6.71
N GLU A 112 3.77 -7.53 -6.16
CA GLU A 112 4.61 -6.55 -6.86
C GLU A 112 5.49 -7.18 -7.94
N GLU A 113 6.14 -8.30 -7.62
CA GLU A 113 6.94 -9.07 -8.59
C GLU A 113 6.08 -9.50 -9.78
N TYR A 114 4.88 -10.01 -9.53
CA TYR A 114 3.98 -10.39 -10.62
C TYR A 114 3.37 -9.18 -11.34
N LEU A 115 3.13 -8.06 -10.65
CA LEU A 115 2.69 -6.81 -11.29
C LEU A 115 3.69 -6.33 -12.32
N TYR A 116 4.98 -6.43 -12.02
CA TYR A 116 6.03 -6.11 -12.99
C TYR A 116 5.90 -6.97 -14.25
N VAL A 117 5.75 -8.31 -14.10
CA VAL A 117 5.53 -9.22 -15.22
C VAL A 117 4.28 -8.82 -16.03
N VAL A 118 3.16 -8.58 -15.35
CA VAL A 118 1.90 -8.15 -15.99
C VAL A 118 2.10 -6.88 -16.81
N LYS A 119 2.82 -5.87 -16.28
CA LYS A 119 3.12 -4.64 -17.02
C LYS A 119 3.99 -4.90 -18.24
N THR A 120 5.05 -5.72 -18.13
CA THR A 120 5.89 -6.08 -19.29
C THR A 120 5.14 -6.82 -20.41
N LYS A 121 3.97 -7.40 -20.10
CA LYS A 121 3.07 -8.05 -21.07
C LYS A 121 2.06 -7.09 -21.72
N GLY A 122 2.19 -5.79 -21.48
CA GLY A 122 1.39 -4.74 -22.10
C GLY A 122 0.16 -4.31 -21.31
N PHE A 123 0.12 -4.60 -20.00
CA PHE A 123 -0.95 -4.16 -19.10
C PHE A 123 -0.46 -3.04 -18.18
N ASP A 124 -0.01 -1.91 -18.76
CA ASP A 124 0.68 -0.83 -18.03
C ASP A 124 -0.17 -0.18 -16.92
N LYS A 125 -1.49 -0.18 -17.12
CA LYS A 125 -2.48 0.37 -16.19
C LYS A 125 -2.88 -0.61 -15.09
N ALA A 126 -2.31 -1.82 -15.06
CA ALA A 126 -2.58 -2.78 -14.00
C ALA A 126 -2.07 -2.26 -12.65
N PHE A 127 -2.78 -2.62 -11.58
CA PHE A 127 -2.43 -2.25 -10.21
C PHE A 127 -2.88 -3.32 -9.22
N ILE A 128 -2.25 -3.33 -8.04
CA ILE A 128 -2.58 -4.27 -6.96
C ILE A 128 -3.78 -3.74 -6.19
N LYS A 129 -4.71 -4.62 -5.85
CA LYS A 129 -5.93 -4.33 -5.12
C LYS A 129 -6.15 -5.33 -4.00
N ASN A 130 -6.53 -4.83 -2.84
CA ASN A 130 -7.02 -5.65 -1.74
C ASN A 130 -8.46 -6.09 -2.00
N ILE A 131 -8.71 -7.38 -1.82
CA ILE A 131 -10.05 -7.96 -1.83
C ILE A 131 -10.32 -8.69 -0.52
N LYS A 132 -11.58 -8.60 -0.07
CA LYS A 132 -12.09 -9.44 1.01
C LYS A 132 -12.72 -10.67 0.37
N PHE A 133 -12.29 -11.85 0.77
CA PHE A 133 -13.07 -13.06 0.52
C PHE A 133 -14.07 -13.20 1.67
N ASN A 134 -15.35 -13.28 1.31
CA ASN A 134 -16.45 -13.55 2.23
C ASN A 134 -16.74 -15.04 2.24
#